data_AF-J9DKL3-F1
#
_entry.id   AF-J9DKL3-F1
#
_cell.length_a   1.000
_cell.length_b   1.000
_cell.length_c   1.000
_cell.angle_alpha   90.00
_cell.angle_beta   90.00
_cell.angle_gamma   90.00
#
_symmetry.space_group_name_H-M   'P 1'
#
loop_
_entity.id
_entity.type
_entity.pdbx_description
1 polymer ?
#
loop_
_entity_poly.entity_id
_entity_poly.type
_entity_poly.pdbx_seq_one_letter_code
_entity_poly.pdbx_strand_id
1 'polypeptide(L)' 'MAREPLTQNSNLHGRVAEIIPKKLFFCAFQNRPKSDRYTDYYNVDDEVHYDSFYSDFGPLNLSVLYRFCQNLTERLE' A
#
# COMPACT_ATOMS: atom_id res chain seq x y z
N MET A 1 -8.37 23.99 -2.75
CA MET A 1 -7.18 23.95 -3.62
C MET A 1 -6.98 22.51 -4.04
N ALA A 2 -7.32 22.22 -5.29
CA ALA A 2 -7.20 20.90 -5.90
C ALA A 2 -5.73 20.49 -5.88
N ARG A 3 -5.39 19.47 -5.08
CA ARG A 3 -4.07 18.85 -5.16
C ARG A 3 -4.07 18.00 -6.40
N GLU A 4 -3.04 18.16 -7.20
CA GLU A 4 -2.82 17.48 -8.48
C GLU A 4 -3.21 16.01 -8.36
N PRO A 5 -3.85 15.43 -9.40
CA PRO A 5 -4.13 14.02 -9.37
C PRO A 5 -2.80 13.29 -9.18
N LEU A 6 -2.79 12.17 -8.44
CA LEU A 6 -1.65 11.25 -8.33
C LEU A 6 -1.33 10.74 -9.75
N THR A 7 -0.70 11.55 -10.60
CA THR A 7 -0.62 11.33 -12.04
C THR A 7 0.79 11.06 -12.51
N GLN A 8 0.87 9.92 -13.20
CA GLN A 8 1.26 9.79 -14.61
C GLN A 8 2.59 9.12 -14.94
N ASN A 9 3.48 8.88 -13.99
CA ASN A 9 4.80 8.32 -14.34
C ASN A 9 5.07 6.87 -13.87
N SER A 10 4.08 6.18 -13.30
CA SER A 10 4.20 4.75 -13.01
C SER A 10 2.82 4.09 -12.99
N ASN A 11 2.47 3.37 -14.06
CA ASN A 11 1.43 2.34 -14.20
C ASN A 11 0.49 2.11 -12.99
N LEU A 12 -0.36 3.08 -12.64
CA LEU A 12 -1.40 2.93 -11.62
C LEU A 12 -2.51 2.03 -12.17
N HIS A 13 -2.91 1.02 -11.41
CA HIS A 13 -4.03 0.14 -11.74
C HIS A 13 -5.26 0.50 -10.90
N GLY A 14 -6.39 0.74 -11.59
CA GLY A 14 -7.66 1.03 -10.94
C GLY A 14 -7.73 2.43 -10.33
N ARG A 15 -8.51 2.56 -9.25
CA ARG A 15 -8.74 3.82 -8.53
C ARG A 15 -8.02 3.82 -7.19
N VAL A 16 -7.62 5.01 -6.75
CA VAL A 16 -7.12 5.23 -5.40
C VAL A 16 -8.30 5.33 -4.43
N ALA A 17 -8.23 4.62 -3.32
CA ALA A 17 -9.19 4.71 -2.23
C ALA A 17 -8.60 5.55 -1.09
N GLU A 18 -9.29 6.63 -0.71
CA GLU A 18 -8.95 7.43 0.47
C GLU A 18 -9.51 6.73 1.72
N ILE A 19 -8.63 6.30 2.61
CA ILE A 19 -9.01 5.62 3.87
C ILE A 19 -9.10 6.65 4.99
N ILE A 20 -8.07 7.49 5.14
CA ILE A 20 -8.05 8.61 6.08
C ILE A 20 -7.87 9.88 5.27
N PRO A 21 -8.81 10.85 5.36
CA PRO A 21 -8.77 12.06 4.56
C PRO A 21 -7.40 12.75 4.59
N LYS A 22 -6.81 12.92 3.40
CA LYS A 22 -5.51 13.58 3.19
C LYS A 22 -4.31 12.94 3.90
N LYS A 23 -4.43 11.72 4.45
CA LYS A 23 -3.37 11.06 5.24
C LYS A 23 -3.05 9.65 4.78
N LEU A 24 -4.06 8.83 4.50
CA LEU A 24 -3.87 7.42 4.15
C LEU A 24 -4.68 7.06 2.92
N PHE A 25 -3.98 6.57 1.90
CA PHE A 25 -4.56 6.16 0.63
C PHE A 25 -4.15 4.72 0.32
N PHE A 26 -5.09 3.95 -0.23
CA PHE A 26 -4.84 2.65 -0.79
C PHE A 26 -4.83 2.72 -2.32
N CYS A 27 -3.79 2.16 -2.93
CA CYS A 27 -3.53 2.23 -4.35
C CYS A 27 -2.82 0.96 -4.83
N ALA A 28 -2.98 0.63 -6.11
CA ALA A 28 -2.32 -0.50 -6.74
C ALA A 28 -1.48 -0.01 -7.93
N PHE A 29 -0.21 -0.33 -7.95
CA PHE A 29 0.71 0.03 -9.04
C PHE A 29 1.31 -1.23 -9.66
N GLN A 30 1.54 -1.23 -10.97
CA GLN A 30 2.25 -2.33 -11.63
C GLN A 30 3.71 -2.42 -11.19
N ASN A 31 4.34 -1.27 -10.92
CA ASN A 31 5.73 -1.15 -10.50
C ASN A 31 5.78 -0.34 -9.20
N ARG A 32 6.75 -0.63 -8.33
CA ARG A 32 6.94 0.14 -7.09
C ARG A 32 7.14 1.62 -7.42
N PRO A 33 6.23 2.51 -6.97
CA PRO A 33 6.39 3.95 -7.16
C PRO A 33 7.55 4.48 -6.30
N LYS A 34 8.15 5.59 -6.71
CA LYS A 34 9.18 6.27 -5.93
C LYS A 34 8.53 7.26 -4.97
N SER A 35 8.88 7.21 -3.70
CA SER A 35 8.49 8.22 -2.71
C SER A 35 9.05 9.59 -3.08
N ASP A 36 8.30 10.63 -2.77
CA ASP A 36 8.70 12.03 -2.92
C ASP A 36 8.63 12.76 -1.57
N ARG A 37 8.77 14.10 -1.56
CA ARG A 37 8.76 14.89 -0.31
C ARG A 37 7.39 14.96 0.38
N TYR A 38 6.32 14.62 -0.33
CA TYR A 38 4.94 14.78 0.14
C TYR A 38 4.22 13.44 0.29
N THR A 39 4.68 12.40 -0.42
CA THR A 39 4.05 11.09 -0.50
C THR A 39 5.09 10.02 -0.23
N ASP A 40 4.88 9.25 0.84
CA ASP A 40 5.60 8.01 1.09
C ASP A 40 4.73 6.81 0.71
N TYR A 41 5.33 5.85 0.01
CA TYR A 41 4.66 4.62 -0.41
C TYR A 41 5.09 3.45 0.46
N TYR A 42 4.12 2.87 1.17
CA TYR A 42 4.32 1.69 2.00
C TYR A 42 3.69 0.45 1.35
N ASN A 43 4.46 -0.63 1.23
CA ASN A 43 4.03 -1.93 0.74
C ASN A 43 4.82 -3.03 1.47
N VAL A 44 4.32 -4.26 1.47
CA VAL A 44 4.93 -5.40 2.15
C VAL A 44 5.19 -6.58 1.21
N ASP A 45 5.10 -6.36 -0.10
CA ASP A 45 5.11 -7.40 -1.12
C ASP A 45 6.43 -8.22 -1.13
N ASP A 46 7.56 -7.58 -0.81
CA ASP A 46 8.87 -8.25 -0.71
C ASP A 46 9.11 -8.91 0.66
N GLU A 47 8.35 -8.52 1.69
CA GLU A 47 8.58 -8.92 3.08
C GLU A 47 7.66 -10.08 3.53
N VAL A 48 6.56 -10.27 2.80
CA VAL A 48 5.47 -11.14 3.21
C VAL A 48 5.14 -12.12 2.09
N HIS A 49 5.25 -13.40 2.40
CA HIS A 49 4.80 -14.48 1.53
C HIS A 49 3.58 -15.19 2.13
N TYR A 50 2.64 -15.57 1.27
CA TYR A 50 1.54 -16.46 1.63
C TYR A 50 1.89 -17.88 1.21
N ASP A 51 1.97 -18.80 2.17
CA ASP A 51 2.18 -20.22 1.90
C ASP A 51 0.88 -20.88 1.45
N SER A 52 0.76 -21.12 0.14
CA SER A 52 -0.41 -21.75 -0.48
C SER A 52 -0.45 -23.26 -0.24
N PHE A 53 -1.63 -23.81 0.03
CA PHE A 53 -1.82 -25.27 0.07
C PHE A 53 -2.06 -25.86 -1.33
N TYR A 54 -2.67 -25.11 -2.24
CA TYR A 54 -2.89 -25.53 -3.62
C TYR A 54 -2.91 -24.33 -4.59
N SER A 55 -4.08 -23.74 -4.83
CA SER A 55 -4.27 -22.57 -5.72
C SER A 55 -4.84 -21.37 -4.97
N ASP A 56 -4.84 -21.44 -3.64
CA ASP A 56 -5.17 -20.35 -2.74
C ASP A 56 -4.05 -19.31 -2.71
N PHE A 57 -4.43 -18.05 -2.50
CA PHE A 57 -3.51 -16.90 -2.50
C PHE A 57 -3.72 -15.99 -1.28
N GLY A 58 -4.53 -16.43 -0.31
CA GLY A 58 -4.85 -15.61 0.85
C GLY A 58 -6.16 -16.02 1.54
N PRO A 59 -6.55 -15.25 2.56
CA PRO A 59 -5.87 -14.04 3.06
C PRO A 59 -4.62 -14.35 3.88
N LEU A 60 -3.77 -13.33 4.07
CA LEU A 60 -2.62 -13.40 4.97
C LEU A 60 -3.05 -13.67 6.42
N ASN A 61 -2.18 -14.35 7.17
CA ASN A 61 -2.47 -14.73 8.55
C ASN A 61 -2.41 -13.53 9.52
N LEU A 62 -2.94 -13.72 10.73
CA LEU A 62 -3.06 -12.67 11.76
C LEU A 62 -1.71 -12.08 12.18
N SER A 63 -0.64 -12.88 12.19
CA SER A 63 0.69 -12.39 12.56
C SER A 63 1.21 -11.34 11.58
N VAL A 64 0.93 -11.54 10.28
CA VAL A 64 1.28 -10.59 9.22
C VAL A 64 0.48 -9.31 9.36
N LEU A 65 -0.83 -9.43 9.59
CA LEU A 65 -1.70 -8.27 9.82
C LEU A 65 -1.23 -7.44 11.01
N TYR A 66 -0.88 -8.09 12.13
CA TYR A 66 -0.38 -7.38 13.31
C TYR A 66 0.87 -6.55 13.00
N ARG A 67 1.88 -7.14 12.34
CA ARG A 67 3.11 -6.43 11.95
C ARG A 67 2.84 -5.28 10.98
N PHE A 68 1.95 -5.49 10.01
CA PHE A 68 1.53 -4.43 9.09
C PHE A 68 0.93 -3.24 9.85
N CYS A 69 0.04 -3.49 10.82
CA CYS A 69 -0.57 -2.43 11.61
C CYS A 69 0.44 -1.66 12.47
N GLN A 70 1.42 -2.35 13.07
CA GLN A 70 2.49 -1.69 13.85
C GLN A 70 3.33 -0.77 12.95
N ASN A 71 3.84 -1.31 11.84
CA ASN A 71 4.67 -0.56 10.88
C ASN A 71 3.92 0.62 10.24
N LEU A 72 2.61 0.46 10.00
CA LEU A 72 1.76 1.52 9.46
C LEU A 72 1.52 2.62 10.51
N THR A 73 1.32 2.26 11.78
CA THR A 73 1.13 3.22 12.87
C THR A 73 2.37 4.10 13.01
N GLU A 74 3.57 3.51 13.06
CA GLU A 74 4.84 4.24 13.16
C GLU A 74 5.08 5.24 12.00
N ARG A 75 4.54 4.96 10.81
CA ARG A 75 4.64 5.86 9.64
C ARG A 75 3.59 6.96 9.63
N LEU A 76 2.49 6.76 10.35
CA LEU A 76 1.39 7.72 10.42
C LEU A 76 1.56 8.71 11.56
N GLU A 77 2.32 8.35 12.60
CA GLU A 77 2.72 9.24 13.71
C GLU A 77 3.80 10.24 13.27
#